data_AF-A0A5S4TI94-F1
#
_entry.id   AF-A0A5S4TI94-F1
#
_cell.length_a   1.000
_cell.length_b   1.000
_cell.length_c   1.000
_cell.angle_alpha   90.00
_cell.angle_beta   90.00
_cell.angle_gamma   90.00
#
_symmetry.space_group_name_H-M   'P 1'
#
loop_
_entity.id
_entity.type
_entity.pdbx_description
1 polymer ?
#
loop_
_entity_poly.entity_id
_entity_poly.type
_entity_poly.pdbx_seq_one_letter_code
_entity_poly.pdbx_strand_id
1 'polypeptide(L)'
;MNLKDYIATIENYPKEGITFRDISPLMADGNAYSYAVREIVQYATDKKIDMIVGPEARGFIVGCPVAFELGIGFAPVRKPGKLPREVISA
;
A
#
# COMPACT_ATOMS: atom_id res chain seq x y z
N MET A 1 7.19 9.59 -14.35
CA MET A 1 8.39 9.31 -13.53
C MET A 1 8.63 7.80 -13.56
N ASN A 2 9.88 7.32 -13.62
CA ASN A 2 10.14 5.88 -13.53
C ASN A 2 10.26 5.44 -12.06
N LEU A 3 9.16 4.93 -11.49
CA LEU A 3 9.11 4.53 -10.09
C LEU A 3 10.05 3.37 -9.74
N LYS A 4 10.48 2.56 -10.73
CA LYS A 4 11.41 1.44 -10.49
C LYS A 4 12.76 1.91 -9.94
N ASP A 5 13.16 3.14 -10.26
CA ASP A 5 14.44 3.72 -9.80
C ASP A 5 14.42 4.02 -8.29
N TYR A 6 13.24 4.00 -7.66
CA TYR A 6 13.04 4.23 -6.23
C TYR A 6 12.75 2.95 -5.44
N ILE A 7 12.88 1.77 -6.08
CA ILE A 7 12.69 0.47 -5.44
C ILE A 7 14.04 -0.20 -5.21
N ALA A 8 14.41 -0.35 -3.94
CA ALA A 8 15.60 -1.12 -3.61
C ALA A 8 15.32 -2.62 -3.76
N THR A 9 16.35 -3.37 -4.15
CA THR A 9 16.28 -4.81 -4.32
C THR A 9 17.24 -5.47 -3.34
N ILE A 10 16.70 -6.36 -2.51
CA ILE A 10 17.46 -7.09 -1.49
C ILE A 10 17.30 -8.58 -1.80
N GLU A 11 18.37 -9.20 -2.28
CA GLU A 11 18.37 -10.63 -2.56
C GLU A 11 18.44 -11.46 -1.28
N ASN A 12 17.84 -12.64 -1.32
CA ASN A 12 17.83 -13.63 -0.24
C ASN A 12 17.24 -13.11 1.09
N TYR A 13 16.23 -12.24 1.04
CA TYR A 13 15.56 -11.69 2.22
C TYR A 13 14.03 -11.92 2.18
N PRO A 14 13.40 -12.31 3.30
CA PRO A 14 13.99 -12.63 4.62
C PRO A 14 14.60 -14.04 4.69
N LYS A 15 14.57 -14.79 3.59
CA LYS A 15 15.17 -16.12 3.45
C LYS A 15 15.71 -16.30 2.05
N GLU A 16 16.59 -17.28 1.90
CA GLU A 16 17.21 -17.65 0.63
C GLU A 16 16.16 -17.90 -0.48
N GLY A 17 16.50 -17.45 -1.69
CA GLY A 17 15.64 -17.58 -2.88
C GLY A 17 14.54 -16.52 -3.01
N ILE A 18 14.43 -15.55 -2.09
CA ILE A 18 13.49 -14.43 -2.19
C ILE A 18 14.21 -13.15 -2.58
N THR A 19 13.80 -12.54 -3.69
CA THR A 19 14.14 -11.16 -4.05
C THR A 19 13.14 -10.20 -3.42
N PHE A 20 13.52 -9.53 -2.35
CA PHE A 20 12.67 -8.57 -1.66
C PHE A 20 12.73 -7.21 -2.35
N ARG A 21 11.55 -6.66 -2.66
CA ARG A 21 11.40 -5.29 -3.18
C ARG A 21 11.09 -4.35 -2.03
N ASP A 22 12.09 -3.57 -1.65
CA ASP A 22 11.95 -2.58 -0.60
C ASP A 22 11.49 -1.24 -1.19
N ILE A 23 10.31 -0.80 -0.72
CA ILE A 23 9.70 0.47 -1.12
C ILE A 23 10.16 1.64 -0.23
N SER A 24 11.00 1.39 0.78
CA SER A 24 11.46 2.44 1.69
C SER A 24 12.14 3.63 0.99
N PRO A 25 12.92 3.49 -0.11
CA PRO A 25 13.48 4.64 -0.80
C PRO A 25 12.41 5.46 -1.52
N LEU A 26 11.40 4.80 -2.12
CA LEU A 26 10.25 5.47 -2.70
C LEU A 26 9.50 6.28 -1.65
N MET A 27 9.32 5.75 -0.44
CA MET A 27 8.67 6.47 0.66
C MET A 27 9.50 7.63 1.19
N ALA A 28 10.83 7.52 1.16
CA ALA A 28 11.75 8.56 1.61
C ALA A 28 11.77 9.76 0.63
N ASP A 29 11.47 9.53 -0.65
CA ASP A 29 11.32 10.59 -1.64
C ASP A 29 9.85 11.06 -1.75
N GLY A 30 9.56 12.25 -1.23
CA GLY A 30 8.20 12.79 -1.21
C GLY A 30 7.57 12.97 -2.59
N ASN A 31 8.36 13.26 -3.63
CA ASN A 31 7.86 13.42 -4.99
C ASN A 31 7.50 12.05 -5.58
N ALA A 32 8.36 11.06 -5.43
CA ALA A 32 8.11 9.70 -5.90
C ALA A 32 6.92 9.07 -5.18
N TYR A 33 6.83 9.24 -3.87
CA TYR A 33 5.72 8.72 -3.09
C TYR A 33 4.39 9.38 -3.46
N SER A 34 4.35 10.72 -3.54
CA SER A 34 3.13 11.43 -3.96
C SER A 34 2.73 11.05 -5.39
N TYR A 35 3.69 10.91 -6.30
CA TYR A 35 3.43 10.46 -7.66
C TYR A 35 2.81 9.06 -7.69
N ALA A 36 3.40 8.09 -6.97
CA ALA A 36 2.88 6.73 -6.90
C ALA A 36 1.46 6.66 -6.32
N VAL A 37 1.17 7.42 -5.26
CA VAL A 37 -0.19 7.51 -4.67
C VAL A 37 -1.18 8.08 -5.69
N ARG A 38 -0.82 9.16 -6.40
CA ARG A 38 -1.70 9.78 -7.40
C ARG A 38 -2.04 8.86 -8.57
N GLU A 39 -1.09 8.05 -9.03
CA GLU A 39 -1.36 7.04 -10.07
C GLU A 39 -2.42 6.02 -9.61
N ILE A 40 -2.38 5.60 -8.34
CA ILE A 40 -3.39 4.69 -7.76
C ILE A 40 -4.73 5.40 -7.60
N VAL A 41 -4.74 6.65 -7.14
CA VAL A 41 -5.95 7.48 -7.03
C VAL A 41 -6.63 7.65 -8.39
N GLN A 42 -5.86 7.94 -9.44
CA GLN A 42 -6.38 8.07 -10.80
C GLN A 42 -7.02 6.76 -11.26
N TYR A 43 -6.30 5.65 -11.09
CA TYR A 43 -6.84 4.32 -11.41
C TYR A 43 -8.15 4.02 -10.66
N ALA A 44 -8.20 4.34 -9.36
CA ALA A 44 -9.36 4.08 -8.51
C ALA A 44 -10.56 4.98 -8.85
N THR A 45 -10.32 6.23 -9.23
CA THR A 45 -11.35 7.20 -9.64
C THR A 45 -12.15 6.65 -10.82
N ASP A 46 -11.47 6.07 -11.81
CA ASP A 46 -12.09 5.50 -13.01
C ASP A 46 -12.94 4.26 -12.71
N LYS A 47 -12.78 3.67 -11.52
CA LYS A 47 -13.49 2.46 -11.06
C LYS A 47 -14.70 2.74 -10.17
N LYS A 48 -14.96 4.00 -9.80
CA LYS A 48 -16.08 4.40 -8.92
C LYS A 48 -16.16 3.57 -7.63
N ILE A 49 -15.01 3.35 -7.00
CA ILE A 49 -14.93 2.65 -5.72
C ILE A 49 -15.51 3.49 -4.57
N ASP A 50 -15.94 2.84 -3.51
CA ASP A 50 -16.49 3.45 -2.29
C ASP A 50 -15.66 3.15 -1.03
N MET A 51 -14.71 2.21 -1.12
CA MET A 51 -13.83 1.83 -0.02
C MET A 51 -12.45 1.36 -0.51
N ILE A 52 -11.40 1.73 0.21
CA ILE A 52 -10.07 1.14 0.07
C ILE A 52 -9.86 0.10 1.16
N VAL A 53 -9.37 -1.07 0.78
CA VAL A 53 -9.03 -2.14 1.72
C VAL A 53 -7.52 -2.39 1.64
N GLY A 54 -6.83 -2.32 2.78
CA GLY A 54 -5.38 -2.53 2.83
C GLY A 54 -5.02 -3.69 3.76
N PRO A 55 -4.19 -4.66 3.35
CA PRO A 55 -3.64 -5.67 4.24
C PRO A 55 -2.47 -5.13 5.06
N GLU A 56 -2.38 -5.56 6.32
CA GLU A 56 -1.34 -5.07 7.22
C GLU A 56 0.08 -5.55 6.85
N ALA A 57 1.14 -4.82 7.23
CA ALA A 57 1.13 -3.42 7.65
C ALA A 57 1.39 -2.48 6.47
N ARG A 58 2.15 -2.94 5.46
CA ARG A 58 2.63 -2.10 4.37
C ARG A 58 1.52 -1.68 3.41
N GLY A 59 0.44 -2.45 3.31
CA GLY A 59 -0.74 -2.03 2.55
C GLY A 59 -1.38 -0.77 3.11
N PHE A 60 -1.24 -0.50 4.42
CA PHE A 60 -1.78 0.72 5.04
C PHE A 60 -1.03 1.96 4.58
N ILE A 61 0.28 1.83 4.40
CA ILE A 61 1.17 2.94 4.02
C ILE A 61 0.75 3.51 2.66
N VAL A 62 0.23 2.69 1.75
CA VAL A 62 -0.25 3.18 0.44
C VAL A 62 -1.76 3.39 0.45
N GLY A 63 -2.52 2.49 1.07
CA GLY A 63 -3.98 2.52 1.05
C GLY A 63 -4.59 3.70 1.82
N CYS A 64 -4.01 4.10 2.95
CA CYS A 64 -4.54 5.23 3.72
C CYS A 64 -4.46 6.56 2.96
N PRO A 65 -3.30 6.95 2.36
CA PRO A 65 -3.23 8.14 1.50
C PRO A 65 -4.20 8.12 0.32
N VAL A 66 -4.38 6.97 -0.32
CA VAL A 66 -5.33 6.83 -1.45
C VAL A 66 -6.76 7.06 -0.99
N ALA A 67 -7.17 6.45 0.13
CA ALA A 67 -8.50 6.65 0.70
C ALA A 67 -8.73 8.11 1.10
N PHE A 68 -7.73 8.74 1.70
CA PHE A 68 -7.74 10.15 2.08
C PHE A 68 -7.95 11.07 0.87
N GLU A 69 -7.16 10.89 -0.20
CA GLU A 69 -7.25 11.72 -1.41
C GLU A 69 -8.60 11.57 -2.13
N LEU A 70 -9.16 10.36 -2.15
CA LEU A 70 -10.47 10.07 -2.74
C LEU A 70 -11.66 10.50 -1.87
N GLY A 71 -11.42 10.87 -0.61
CA GLY A 71 -12.49 11.21 0.34
C GLY A 71 -13.40 10.03 0.72
N ILE A 72 -12.88 8.80 0.68
CA ILE A 72 -13.63 7.57 1.00
C ILE A 72 -13.03 6.82 2.20
N GLY A 73 -13.73 5.78 2.66
CA GLY A 73 -13.32 4.97 3.80
C GLY A 73 -12.11 4.08 3.53
N PHE A 74 -11.34 3.79 4.58
CA PHE A 74 -10.29 2.77 4.60
C PHE A 74 -10.66 1.64 5.57
N ALA A 75 -10.62 0.39 5.09
CA ALA A 75 -10.82 -0.81 5.90
C ALA A 75 -9.49 -1.56 6.09
N PRO A 76 -8.99 -1.67 7.34
CA PRO A 76 -7.78 -2.43 7.62
C PRO A 76 -8.07 -3.94 7.64
N VAL A 77 -7.34 -4.71 6.84
CA VAL A 77 -7.27 -6.17 6.95
C VAL A 77 -6.05 -6.54 7.77
N ARG A 78 -6.26 -7.27 8.87
CA ARG A 78 -5.21 -7.63 9.82
C ARG A 78 -5.16 -9.13 10.07
N LYS A 79 -4.03 -9.61 10.55
CA LYS A 79 -3.88 -10.98 11.05
C LYS A 79 -4.90 -11.25 12.17
N PRO A 80 -5.27 -12.53 12.39
CA PRO A 80 -6.23 -12.91 13.42
C PRO A 80 -5.90 -12.31 14.80
N GLY A 81 -6.94 -11.87 15.52
CA GLY A 81 -6.82 -11.30 16.87
C GLY A 81 -6.33 -9.85 16.93
N LYS A 82 -6.11 -9.17 15.79
CA LYS A 82 -5.68 -7.75 15.76
C LYS A 82 -6.80 -6.74 15.59
N LEU A 83 -8.01 -7.17 15.23
CA LEU A 83 -9.19 -6.32 15.15
C LEU A 83 -10.05 -6.54 16.41
N PRO A 84 -10.51 -5.47 17.08
CA PRO A 84 -11.21 -5.57 18.37
C PRO A 84 -12.72 -5.80 18.24
N ARG A 85 -13.27 -5.71 17.02
CA ARG A 85 -14.70 -5.88 16.73
C ARG A 85 -14.93 -7.21 16.03
N GLU A 86 -16.20 -7.54 15.77
CA GLU A 86 -16.57 -8.67 14.92
C GLU A 86 -15.88 -8.57 13.55
N VAL A 87 -15.42 -9.72 13.05
CA VAL A 87 -14.67 -9.83 11.79
C VAL A 87 -15.23 -10.97 10.95
N ILE A 88 -15.04 -10.84 9.64
CA ILE A 88 -15.26 -11.93 8.69
C ILE A 88 -13.90 -12.57 8.39
N SER A 89 -13.84 -13.89 8.40
CA SER A 89 -12.67 -14.68 7.98
C SER A 89 -13.10 -15.73 6.97
N ALA A 90 -12.31 -15.91 5.90
CA ALA A 90 -12.48 -16.96 4.90
C ALA A 90 -11.44 -18.07 5.10
#